data_AF-A0A8X6TTX6-F1
#
_entry.id   AF-A0A8X6TTX6-F1
#
_cell.length_a   1.000
_cell.length_b   1.000
_cell.length_c   1.000
_cell.angle_alpha   90.00
_cell.angle_beta   90.00
_cell.angle_gamma   90.00
#
_symmetry.space_group_name_H-M   'P 1'
#
loop_
_entity.id
_entity.type
_entity.pdbx_description
1 polymer ?
#
loop_
_entity_poly.entity_id
_entity_poly.type
_entity_poly.pdbx_seq_one_letter_code
_entity_poly.pdbx_strand_id
1 'polypeptide(L)'
;MFTSQISKLLSKKVPRDLLGAYPYDQTSKIKKRAALVVNTDPHDTEGSHRLATYIENEKPIEFFYSYGLPPSLYEPHVSHYVKLFPNVISLEIAQQGFT
;
A
#
# COMPACT_ATOMS: atom_id res chain seq x y z
N MET A 1 -10.60 -5.91 11.00
CA MET A 1 -10.16 -4.60 10.43
C MET A 1 -11.26 -4.00 9.55
N PHE A 2 -11.66 -2.74 9.75
CA PHE A 2 -12.75 -2.10 8.99
C PHE A 2 -12.27 -1.53 7.63
N THR A 3 -11.99 -2.41 6.67
CA THR A 3 -11.63 -2.05 5.27
C THR A 3 -12.73 -1.27 4.54
N SER A 4 -13.97 -1.35 5.01
CA SER A 4 -15.13 -0.64 4.47
C SER A 4 -15.06 0.88 4.63
N GLN A 5 -14.45 1.39 5.70
CA GLN A 5 -14.32 2.84 5.93
C GLN A 5 -13.37 3.50 4.93
N ILE A 6 -12.21 2.87 4.70
CA ILE A 6 -11.20 3.33 3.72
C ILE A 6 -11.80 3.28 2.31
N SER A 7 -12.45 2.17 1.96
CA SER A 7 -13.08 2.01 0.65
C SER A 7 -14.17 3.06 0.40
N LYS A 8 -14.98 3.38 1.43
CA LYS A 8 -16.02 4.43 1.36
C LYS A 8 -15.45 5.83 1.21
N LEU A 9 -14.29 6.12 1.81
CA LEU A 9 -13.63 7.41 1.69
C LEU A 9 -12.99 7.57 0.31
N LEU A 10 -12.23 6.56 -0.12
CA LEU A 10 -11.46 6.61 -1.37
C LEU A 10 -12.35 6.56 -2.60
N SER A 11 -13.49 5.88 -2.57
CA SER A 11 -14.41 5.83 -3.73
C SER A 11 -14.91 7.20 -4.20
N LYS A 12 -14.89 8.21 -3.31
CA LYS A 12 -15.25 9.60 -3.64
C LYS A 12 -14.14 10.39 -4.33
N LYS A 13 -12.88 9.96 -4.19
CA LYS A 13 -11.68 10.71 -4.63
C LYS A 13 -10.91 9.98 -5.72
N VAL A 14 -10.93 8.65 -5.70
CA VAL A 14 -10.27 7.75 -6.64
C VAL A 14 -11.30 6.73 -7.14
N PRO A 15 -12.28 7.14 -7.97
CA PRO A 15 -13.36 6.24 -8.38
C PRO A 15 -12.93 5.23 -9.43
N ARG A 16 -11.92 5.57 -10.25
CA ARG A 16 -11.38 4.67 -11.27
C ARG A 16 -10.25 3.85 -10.67
N ASP A 17 -10.26 2.55 -10.95
CA ASP A 17 -9.26 1.56 -10.59
C ASP A 17 -9.09 1.25 -9.09
N LEU A 18 -9.83 1.89 -8.18
CA LEU A 18 -9.80 1.55 -6.76
C LEU A 18 -10.47 0.19 -6.49
N LEU A 19 -9.72 -0.77 -5.93
CA LEU A 19 -10.29 -2.04 -5.46
C LEU A 19 -10.50 -2.10 -3.94
N GLY A 20 -9.99 -1.10 -3.20
CA GLY A 20 -10.13 -1.03 -1.75
C GLY A 20 -8.89 -1.53 -1.02
N ALA A 21 -9.10 -2.19 0.12
CA ALA A 21 -8.01 -2.64 0.99
C ALA A 21 -7.83 -4.17 0.95
N TYR A 22 -6.59 -4.63 0.82
CA TYR A 22 -6.22 -6.05 0.72
C TYR A 22 -5.04 -6.38 1.63
N PRO A 23 -4.98 -7.59 2.20
CA PRO A 23 -3.75 -8.08 2.82
C PRO A 23 -2.71 -8.42 1.73
N TYR A 24 -1.42 -8.29 2.05
CA TYR A 24 -0.36 -8.33 1.04
C TYR A 24 -0.29 -9.66 0.28
N ASP A 25 -0.55 -10.76 0.97
CA ASP A 25 -0.48 -12.13 0.44
C ASP A 25 -1.60 -12.42 -0.57
N GLN A 26 -2.63 -11.59 -0.63
CA GLN A 26 -3.73 -11.68 -1.60
C GLN A 26 -3.56 -10.74 -2.80
N THR A 27 -2.56 -9.84 -2.79
CA THR A 27 -2.34 -8.86 -3.87
C THR A 27 -1.93 -9.51 -5.20
N SER A 28 -1.29 -10.69 -5.15
CA SER A 28 -0.88 -11.46 -6.34
C SER A 28 -2.05 -11.92 -7.23
N LYS A 29 -3.27 -11.93 -6.68
CA LYS A 29 -4.50 -12.30 -7.40
C LYS A 29 -5.04 -11.15 -8.26
N ILE A 30 -4.47 -9.95 -8.16
CA ILE A 30 -4.95 -8.76 -8.85
C ILE A 30 -4.29 -8.69 -10.23
N LYS A 31 -5.08 -9.01 -11.26
CA LYS A 31 -4.64 -9.11 -12.66
C LYS A 31 -4.91 -7.88 -13.52
N LYS A 32 -5.45 -6.83 -12.92
CA LYS A 32 -5.84 -5.59 -13.61
C LYS A 32 -5.16 -4.40 -12.96
N ARG A 33 -5.12 -3.29 -13.70
CA ARG A 33 -4.69 -2.00 -13.16
C ARG A 33 -5.54 -1.64 -11.95
N ALA A 34 -4.90 -1.29 -10.84
CA ALA A 34 -5.60 -1.08 -9.58
C ALA A 34 -4.86 -0.15 -8.61
N ALA A 35 -5.63 0.70 -7.93
CA ALA A 35 -5.20 1.40 -6.73
C ALA A 35 -5.71 0.65 -5.49
N LEU A 36 -4.82 0.42 -4.53
CA LEU A 36 -5.06 -0.42 -3.36
C LEU A 36 -4.52 0.23 -2.10
N VAL A 37 -5.14 -0.09 -0.98
CA VAL A 37 -4.49 0.02 0.33
C VAL A 37 -4.08 -1.38 0.76
N VAL A 38 -2.79 -1.63 0.84
CA VAL A 38 -2.24 -2.92 1.22
C VAL A 38 -1.96 -2.92 2.71
N ASN A 39 -2.49 -3.91 3.41
CA ASN A 39 -2.03 -4.26 4.74
C ASN A 39 -0.78 -5.12 4.59
N THR A 40 0.31 -4.75 5.27
CA THR A 40 1.59 -5.48 5.16
C THR A 40 1.60 -6.77 5.94
N ASP A 41 0.59 -6.98 6.77
CA ASP A 41 0.36 -8.24 7.46
C ASP A 41 -0.51 -9.18 6.62
N PRO A 42 -0.34 -10.50 6.77
CA PRO A 42 -1.12 -11.49 6.06
C PRO A 42 -2.59 -11.48 6.50
N HIS A 43 -3.46 -12.10 5.69
CA HIS A 43 -4.90 -12.07 5.90
C HIS A 43 -5.41 -12.70 7.22
N ASP A 44 -4.58 -13.53 7.87
CA ASP A 44 -4.89 -14.30 9.07
C ASP A 44 -4.45 -13.62 10.38
N THR A 45 -3.82 -12.44 10.30
CA THR A 45 -3.38 -11.68 11.47
C THR A 45 -4.12 -10.36 11.62
N GLU A 46 -4.05 -9.78 12.83
CA GLU A 46 -4.58 -8.45 13.08
C GLU A 46 -3.67 -7.40 12.42
N GLY A 47 -4.01 -7.01 11.19
CA GLY A 47 -3.09 -6.22 10.40
C GLY A 47 -2.86 -4.80 10.93
N SER A 48 -1.58 -4.45 11.05
CA SER A 48 -1.00 -3.39 11.85
C SER A 48 -0.50 -2.19 11.02
N HIS A 49 0.11 -2.45 9.85
CA HIS A 49 0.61 -1.38 8.97
C HIS A 49 -0.04 -1.39 7.59
N ARG A 50 -0.20 -0.18 7.03
CA ARG A 50 -0.85 0.03 5.73
C ARG A 50 0.01 0.90 4.85
N LEU A 51 0.03 0.57 3.58
CA LEU A 51 0.64 1.39 2.52
C LEU A 51 -0.32 1.46 1.33
N ALA A 52 -0.31 2.56 0.61
CA ALA A 52 -1.02 2.63 -0.67
C ALA A 52 -0.12 2.02 -1.76
N THR A 53 -0.69 1.18 -2.61
CA THR A 53 -0.02 0.57 -3.76
C THR A 53 -0.79 0.89 -5.03
N TYR A 54 -0.07 1.21 -6.09
CA TYR A 54 -0.61 1.22 -7.44
C TYR A 54 -0.03 0.07 -8.26
N ILE A 55 -0.91 -0.72 -8.87
CA ILE A 55 -0.57 -1.89 -9.68
C ILE A 55 -0.87 -1.58 -11.15
N GLU A 56 0.09 -1.87 -12.02
CA GLU A 56 -0.05 -1.85 -13.47
C GLU A 56 0.67 -3.06 -14.07
N ASN A 57 0.10 -3.67 -15.11
CA ASN A 57 0.66 -4.88 -15.74
C ASN A 57 0.96 -6.02 -14.74
N GLU A 58 0.02 -6.27 -13.82
CA GLU A 58 0.10 -7.30 -12.76
C GLU A 58 1.23 -7.12 -11.72
N LYS A 59 1.89 -5.96 -11.70
CA LYS A 59 2.97 -5.67 -10.76
C LYS A 59 2.74 -4.34 -10.05
N PRO A 60 3.12 -4.23 -8.76
CA PRO A 60 3.25 -2.93 -8.13
C PRO A 60 4.23 -2.06 -8.91
N ILE A 61 3.89 -0.79 -9.11
CA ILE A 61 4.78 0.18 -9.74
C ILE A 61 5.08 1.38 -8.85
N GLU A 62 4.24 1.63 -7.84
CA GLU A 62 4.44 2.67 -6.84
C GLU A 62 3.92 2.25 -5.46
N PHE A 63 4.66 2.65 -4.42
CA PHE A 63 4.26 2.56 -3.02
C PHE A 63 4.22 3.93 -2.36
N PHE A 64 3.28 4.12 -1.45
CA PHE A 64 3.22 5.28 -0.55
C PHE A 64 3.00 4.81 0.88
N TYR A 65 3.94 5.16 1.76
CA TYR A 65 3.85 4.90 3.20
C TYR A 65 3.79 6.23 3.95
N SER A 66 2.70 6.44 4.70
CA SER A 66 2.37 7.75 5.28
C SER A 66 3.36 8.24 6.35
N TYR A 67 4.19 7.35 6.89
CA TYR A 67 5.22 7.73 7.87
C TYR A 67 6.41 8.45 7.21
N GLY A 68 6.50 8.46 5.88
CA GLY A 68 7.52 9.24 5.15
C GLY A 68 8.96 8.77 5.38
N LEU A 69 9.15 7.57 5.93
CA LEU A 69 10.47 6.99 6.12
C LEU A 69 11.00 6.42 4.79
N PRO A 70 12.33 6.30 4.62
CA PRO A 70 12.91 5.50 3.56
C PRO A 70 12.67 4.00 3.83
N PRO A 71 12.63 3.14 2.78
CA PRO A 71 12.40 1.69 2.96
C PRO A 71 13.38 0.95 3.88
N SER A 72 14.57 1.51 4.09
CA SER A 72 15.59 1.01 5.01
C SER A 72 15.23 1.21 6.49
N LEU A 73 14.36 2.17 6.80
CA LEU A 73 13.89 2.52 8.14
C LEU A 73 12.45 2.06 8.40
N TYR A 74 11.85 1.35 7.45
CA TYR A 74 10.55 0.74 7.64
C TYR A 74 10.58 -0.34 8.70
N GLU A 75 9.50 -0.41 9.48
CA GLU A 75 9.24 -1.51 10.38
C GLU A 75 9.31 -2.84 9.61
N PRO A 76 9.72 -3.95 10.25
CA PRO A 76 10.06 -5.19 9.57
C PRO A 76 8.98 -5.69 8.59
N HIS A 77 7.70 -5.54 8.94
CA HIS A 77 6.55 -5.95 8.12
C HIS A 77 6.42 -5.12 6.83
N VAL A 78 6.58 -3.81 6.93
CA VAL A 78 6.51 -2.90 5.78
C VAL A 78 7.76 -3.05 4.90
N SER A 79 8.93 -3.18 5.54
CA SER A 79 10.19 -3.45 4.83
C SER A 79 10.15 -4.78 4.08
N HIS A 80 9.57 -5.84 4.68
CA HIS A 80 9.41 -7.14 4.07
C HIS A 80 8.61 -7.06 2.77
N TYR A 81 7.43 -6.42 2.82
CA TYR A 81 6.58 -6.29 1.63
C TYR A 81 7.24 -5.48 0.51
N VAL A 82 7.81 -4.31 0.81
CA VAL A 82 8.45 -3.47 -0.21
C VAL A 82 9.65 -4.17 -0.86
N LYS A 83 10.42 -4.95 -0.08
CA LYS A 83 11.55 -5.74 -0.58
C LYS A 83 11.16 -6.87 -1.54
N LEU A 84 9.89 -7.30 -1.57
CA LEU A 84 9.40 -8.22 -2.60
C LEU A 84 9.45 -7.59 -4.00
N PHE A 85 9.54 -6.25 -4.08
CA PHE A 85 9.49 -5.48 -5.31
C PHE A 85 10.64 -4.45 -5.38
N PRO A 86 11.90 -4.89 -5.53
CA PRO A 86 13.08 -4.02 -5.41
C PRO A 86 13.19 -2.92 -6.47
N ASN A 87 12.43 -3.02 -7.57
CA ASN A 87 12.44 -2.05 -8.67
C ASN A 87 11.26 -1.05 -8.62
N VAL A 88 10.53 -1.01 -7.51
CA VAL A 88 9.32 -0.18 -7.36
C VAL A 88 9.65 1.12 -6.65
N ILE A 89 9.12 2.23 -7.17
CA ILE A 89 9.31 3.55 -6.60
C ILE A 89 8.55 3.64 -5.28
N SER A 90 9.27 3.92 -4.19
CA SER A 90 8.67 4.28 -2.91
C SER A 90 8.64 5.80 -2.81
N LEU A 91 7.44 6.39 -2.75
CA LEU A 91 7.27 7.82 -2.59
C LEU A 91 7.53 8.18 -1.12
N GLU A 92 8.64 8.87 -0.88
CA GLU A 92 8.96 9.45 0.40
C GLU A 92 8.25 10.79 0.52
N ILE A 93 7.52 10.99 1.63
CA ILE A 93 7.14 12.35 2.02
C ILE A 93 8.42 12.97 2.56
N ALA A 94 9.06 13.82 1.76
CA ALA A 94 10.03 14.75 2.33
C ALA A 94 9.33 15.45 3.49
N GLN A 95 9.78 15.22 4.71
CA GLN A 95 9.34 16.00 5.87
C GLN A 95 9.82 17.44 5.65
N GLN A 96 9.13 18.17 4.78
CA GLN A 96 9.22 19.62 4.79
C GLN A 96 8.62 20.02 6.13
N GLY A 97 9.50 20.48 7.02
CA GLY A 97 9.14 20.93 8.35
C GLY A 97 7.97 21.90 8.26
N PHE A 98 6.84 21.50 8.80
CA PHE A 98 5.84 22.45 9.25
C PHE A 98 6.41 23.10 10.52
N THR A 99 7.22 24.14 10.33
CA THR A 99 7.47 25.18 11.34
C THR A 99 6.46 26.30 11.18
#